data_AF-A0A6J4XQZ0-F1
#
_entry.id   AF-A0A6J4XQZ0-F1
#
_cell.length_a   1.000
_cell.length_b   1.000
_cell.length_c   1.000
_cell.angle_alpha   90.00
_cell.angle_beta   90.00
_cell.angle_gamma   90.00
#
_symmetry.space_group_name_H-M   'P 1'
#
loop_
_entity.id
_entity.type
_entity.pdbx_description
1 polymer ?
#
loop_
_entity_poly.entity_id
_entity_poly.type
_entity_poly.pdbx_seq_one_letter_code
_entity_poly.pdbx_strand_id
1 'polypeptide(L)'
;MIVNSKFKLGLDRVEVPEKILRLTIHENDETVRFEMSTIKATRRYELDWLRVLAVLAVFLYHSTRFFNLGDWHLKNVNTYVWLEIWNIFATRWMMPLFFIISGASLFYSIGKSAVWRKFYVDKFSRLMIPLLIGAVTHSALQVYLERSSHGQFSGSFFSFLPEYFNGVYLGIGMPGNFAFHGMHLWYLLILFLYSLICYRLFVWLKGSGRKILDRITSLLAVPGVMYLGFPAPLLIMKVFIPGAVMDVGNGGWGFLYYIWFLIAGFIIMSNNRLQQHMMNQRWVSLWLGVGLSSAHLFQLFSPSRLVFPPGISDWIYTLFSFFSAWCWLFAILGFGMRYLAIDRPWLPAVNDAGMPFYILHQTVLLSVGYFVMPWAIHDAAKWLIVFVVSFIVIITVYTLFIRKFDLMRFLFGMKTTRSVFDVFRNGKVLLIPHVLYIGLIFLAAMNSSGYTPAMSMTYDSATDILLNAESITGKSSTGVRVINDEASSNGRAIEFFSGANQKAESRPKVYVEMRFAAPAGRYIVWMRGKTDENNGYTDSVWVQVDDQIGTQTQSARMGNWFDVHPAGVYGWAGDTDDPVAVELKHSGDHVICIQPRQTPHRIDQIWLSRSQHRIPNTTGPLP
;
A
#
# COMPACT_ATOMS: atom_id res chain seq x y z
N MET A 1 -17.07 -27.15 -84.24
CA MET A 1 -16.18 -26.03 -84.61
C MET A 1 -15.29 -25.74 -83.40
N ILE A 2 -13.98 -25.82 -83.63
CA ILE A 2 -12.86 -25.73 -82.66
C ILE A 2 -12.89 -24.35 -81.98
N VAL A 3 -12.62 -24.18 -80.67
CA VAL A 3 -11.30 -23.88 -80.10
C VAL A 3 -11.22 -24.26 -78.61
N ASN A 4 -10.07 -24.82 -78.29
CA ASN A 4 -9.54 -25.28 -77.01
C ASN A 4 -8.67 -24.16 -76.43
N SER A 5 -8.75 -23.85 -75.13
CA SER A 5 -7.63 -23.20 -74.43
C SER A 5 -7.54 -23.64 -72.97
N LYS A 6 -6.49 -24.41 -72.68
CA LYS A 6 -5.96 -24.64 -71.34
C LYS A 6 -5.13 -23.43 -70.94
N PHE A 7 -5.32 -22.91 -69.73
CA PHE A 7 -4.27 -22.20 -68.99
C PHE A 7 -4.09 -22.85 -67.62
N LYS A 8 -2.87 -23.37 -67.40
CA LYS A 8 -2.34 -23.90 -66.14
C LYS A 8 -1.81 -22.71 -65.33
N LEU A 9 -2.20 -22.59 -64.07
CA LEU A 9 -1.42 -21.89 -63.05
C LEU A 9 -1.32 -22.79 -61.83
N GLY A 10 -0.09 -23.16 -61.50
CA GLY A 10 0.24 -24.00 -60.36
C GLY A 10 0.04 -23.23 -59.06
N LEU A 11 -0.61 -23.89 -58.10
CA LEU A 11 -0.55 -23.56 -56.69
C LEU A 11 -0.44 -24.87 -55.93
N ASP A 12 0.62 -24.96 -55.14
CA ASP A 12 0.92 -26.05 -54.23
C ASP A 12 -0.28 -26.32 -53.30
N ARG A 13 -0.53 -27.61 -53.04
CA ARG A 13 -1.49 -28.05 -52.02
C ARG A 13 -1.04 -27.52 -50.66
N VAL A 14 -1.67 -26.46 -50.19
CA VAL A 14 -1.69 -26.11 -48.76
C VAL A 14 -2.87 -26.87 -48.15
N GLU A 15 -2.58 -27.92 -47.37
CA GLU A 15 -3.55 -28.53 -46.47
C GLU A 15 -4.01 -27.48 -45.45
N VAL A 16 -5.22 -26.99 -45.60
CA VAL A 16 -5.91 -26.18 -44.59
C VAL A 16 -6.67 -27.14 -43.67
N PRO A 17 -6.51 -27.06 -42.33
CA PRO A 17 -7.24 -27.93 -41.42
C PRO A 17 -8.75 -27.68 -41.53
N GLU A 18 -9.53 -28.75 -41.72
CA GLU A 18 -10.99 -28.75 -41.64
C GLU A 18 -11.48 -28.04 -40.37
N LYS A 19 -12.03 -26.84 -40.50
CA LYS A 19 -12.97 -26.25 -39.53
C LYS A 19 -13.97 -25.32 -40.23
N ILE A 20 -15.09 -25.94 -40.59
CA ILE A 20 -16.47 -25.41 -40.64
C ILE A 20 -16.67 -24.07 -41.38
N LEU A 21 -16.89 -24.14 -42.70
CA LEU A 21 -17.78 -23.20 -43.38
C LEU A 21 -19.22 -23.69 -43.18
N ARG A 22 -20.07 -22.92 -42.50
CA ARG A 22 -21.53 -23.07 -42.68
C ARG A 22 -21.91 -22.30 -43.93
N LEU A 23 -22.13 -23.03 -45.03
CA LEU A 23 -22.84 -22.53 -46.21
C LEU A 23 -24.34 -22.56 -45.90
N THR A 24 -24.95 -21.41 -45.68
CA THR A 24 -26.41 -21.29 -45.72
C THR A 24 -26.77 -20.89 -47.16
N ILE A 25 -27.25 -21.85 -47.94
CA ILE A 25 -27.77 -21.61 -49.29
C ILE A 25 -29.23 -21.18 -49.14
N HIS A 26 -29.55 -19.95 -49.53
CA HIS A 26 -30.92 -19.57 -49.83
C HIS A 26 -31.13 -19.77 -51.33
N GLU A 27 -31.94 -20.78 -51.70
CA GLU A 27 -32.47 -20.90 -53.06
C GLU A 27 -33.43 -19.73 -53.31
N ASN A 28 -32.90 -18.68 -53.94
CA ASN A 28 -33.59 -17.63 -54.73
C ASN A 28 -32.85 -16.30 -54.59
N ASP A 29 -31.60 -16.23 -55.08
CA ASP A 29 -31.01 -15.02 -55.69
C ASP A 29 -29.55 -15.32 -56.09
N GLU A 30 -29.15 -14.97 -57.31
CA GLU A 30 -27.81 -15.17 -57.89
C GLU A 30 -26.71 -14.27 -57.27
N THR A 31 -26.72 -14.06 -55.94
CA THR A 31 -25.63 -13.32 -55.25
C THR A 31 -25.07 -14.10 -54.08
N VAL A 32 -23.96 -14.81 -54.31
CA VAL A 32 -23.15 -15.42 -53.26
C VAL A 32 -22.48 -14.30 -52.44
N ARG A 33 -23.10 -13.92 -51.31
CA ARG A 33 -22.46 -13.03 -50.33
C ARG A 33 -21.52 -13.84 -49.43
N PHE A 34 -20.23 -13.59 -49.57
CA PHE A 34 -19.22 -14.06 -48.60
C PHE A 34 -19.35 -13.23 -47.32
N GLU A 35 -20.10 -13.71 -46.33
CA GLU A 35 -20.00 -13.17 -44.97
C GLU A 35 -18.67 -13.61 -44.36
N MET A 36 -17.69 -12.69 -44.40
CA MET A 36 -16.47 -12.81 -43.62
C MET A 36 -16.84 -12.62 -42.14
N SER A 37 -17.26 -13.70 -41.49
CA SER A 37 -17.41 -13.71 -40.03
C SER A 37 -16.04 -13.40 -39.44
N THR A 38 -15.85 -12.16 -39.01
CA THR A 38 -14.67 -11.78 -38.25
C THR A 38 -14.69 -12.64 -37.00
N ILE A 39 -13.72 -13.54 -36.86
CA ILE A 39 -13.53 -14.33 -35.64
C ILE A 39 -13.30 -13.31 -34.53
N LYS A 40 -14.37 -12.92 -33.82
CA LYS A 40 -14.28 -12.16 -32.58
C LYS A 40 -13.41 -13.01 -31.68
N ALA A 41 -12.21 -12.53 -31.37
CA ALA A 41 -11.34 -13.17 -30.39
C ALA A 41 -12.18 -13.52 -29.16
N THR A 42 -12.22 -14.81 -28.81
CA THR A 42 -13.14 -15.33 -27.79
C THR A 42 -12.87 -14.60 -26.48
N ARG A 43 -13.83 -13.79 -26.02
CA ARG A 43 -13.71 -13.01 -24.78
C ARG A 43 -13.56 -13.98 -23.61
N ARG A 44 -12.56 -13.75 -22.75
CA ARG A 44 -12.32 -14.57 -21.55
C ARG A 44 -13.13 -14.00 -20.39
N TYR A 45 -14.39 -14.43 -20.27
CA TYR A 45 -15.35 -13.94 -19.27
C TYR A 45 -14.87 -14.14 -17.83
N GLU A 46 -14.14 -15.22 -17.57
CA GLU A 46 -13.60 -15.54 -16.25
C GLU A 46 -12.61 -14.49 -15.74
N LEU A 47 -11.80 -13.88 -16.63
CA LEU A 47 -10.87 -12.81 -16.25
C LEU A 47 -11.61 -11.52 -15.93
N ASP A 48 -12.73 -11.27 -16.60
CA ASP A 48 -13.59 -10.12 -16.32
C ASP A 48 -14.30 -10.26 -14.98
N TRP A 49 -14.82 -11.46 -14.66
CA TRP A 49 -15.39 -11.74 -13.35
C TRP A 49 -14.36 -11.68 -12.24
N LEU A 50 -13.19 -12.30 -12.41
CA LEU A 50 -12.11 -12.26 -11.42
C LEU A 50 -11.69 -10.82 -11.12
N ARG A 51 -11.63 -9.94 -12.14
CA ARG A 51 -11.34 -8.52 -11.95
C ARG A 51 -12.41 -7.84 -11.09
N VAL A 52 -13.69 -8.08 -11.37
CA VAL A 52 -14.81 -7.50 -10.60
C VAL A 52 -14.76 -7.96 -9.15
N LEU A 53 -14.62 -9.27 -8.92
CA LEU A 53 -14.55 -9.84 -7.57
C LEU A 53 -13.32 -9.34 -6.81
N ALA A 54 -12.17 -9.19 -7.47
CA ALA A 54 -10.97 -8.63 -6.85
C ALA A 54 -11.16 -7.17 -6.42
N VAL A 55 -11.84 -6.34 -7.22
CA VAL A 55 -12.16 -4.95 -6.84
C VAL A 55 -13.11 -4.90 -5.64
N LEU A 56 -14.12 -5.78 -5.59
CA LEU A 56 -15.00 -5.88 -4.44
C LEU A 56 -14.28 -6.38 -3.18
N ALA A 57 -13.32 -7.31 -3.33
CA ALA A 57 -12.49 -7.77 -2.21
C ALA A 57 -11.61 -6.65 -1.65
N VAL A 58 -11.02 -5.82 -2.52
CA VAL A 58 -10.25 -4.62 -2.11
C VAL A 58 -11.13 -3.62 -1.36
N PHE A 59 -12.36 -3.42 -1.82
CA PHE A 59 -13.32 -2.57 -1.12
C PHE A 59 -13.64 -3.06 0.28
N LEU A 60 -13.95 -4.35 0.41
CA LEU A 60 -14.19 -4.99 1.70
C LEU A 60 -12.96 -4.85 2.61
N TYR A 61 -11.77 -5.15 2.08
CA TYR A 61 -10.51 -4.99 2.82
C TYR A 61 -10.33 -3.56 3.35
N HIS A 62 -10.40 -2.53 2.51
CA HIS A 62 -10.21 -1.15 2.96
C HIS A 62 -11.32 -0.67 3.90
N SER A 63 -12.56 -1.16 3.74
CA SER A 63 -13.65 -0.84 4.69
C SER A 63 -13.37 -1.32 6.11
N THR A 64 -12.54 -2.36 6.28
CA THR A 64 -12.18 -2.90 7.60
C THR A 64 -10.93 -2.26 8.22
N ARG A 65 -10.15 -1.47 7.45
CA ARG A 65 -8.88 -0.86 7.90
C ARG A 65 -9.02 0.19 9.01
N PHE A 66 -10.23 0.69 9.25
CA PHE A 66 -10.48 1.57 10.40
C PHE A 66 -10.27 0.86 11.74
N PHE A 67 -10.37 -0.47 11.76
CA PHE A 67 -10.49 -1.27 12.98
C PHE A 67 -9.37 -2.32 13.16
N ASN A 68 -8.44 -2.48 12.21
CA ASN A 68 -7.26 -3.35 12.41
C ASN A 68 -6.22 -2.69 13.34
N LEU A 69 -5.07 -3.32 13.60
CA LEU A 69 -4.08 -2.76 14.54
C LEU A 69 -3.10 -1.79 13.87
N GLY A 70 -2.73 -2.05 12.61
CA GLY A 70 -1.75 -1.22 11.90
C GLY A 70 -2.26 0.20 11.60
N ASP A 71 -1.29 1.11 11.46
CA ASP A 71 -1.53 2.52 11.11
C ASP A 71 -2.31 2.66 9.80
N TRP A 72 -3.12 3.72 9.74
CA TRP A 72 -3.96 4.02 8.60
C TRP A 72 -4.29 5.52 8.57
N HIS A 73 -4.89 5.98 7.46
CA HIS A 73 -5.32 7.37 7.30
C HIS A 73 -6.31 7.83 8.37
N LEU A 74 -7.14 6.93 8.87
CA LEU A 74 -8.13 7.20 9.91
C LEU A 74 -8.42 5.90 10.65
N LYS A 75 -8.46 5.96 11.98
CA LYS A 75 -8.76 4.82 12.85
C LYS A 75 -10.02 5.07 13.68
N ASN A 76 -10.73 3.99 13.98
CA ASN A 76 -11.68 3.96 15.09
C ASN A 76 -10.90 3.85 16.40
N VAL A 77 -11.51 4.32 17.50
CA VAL A 77 -10.93 4.22 18.85
C VAL A 77 -10.68 2.76 19.23
N ASN A 78 -11.63 1.87 18.95
CA ASN A 78 -11.45 0.44 19.18
C ASN A 78 -10.87 -0.25 17.95
N THR A 79 -9.84 -1.08 18.18
CA THR A 79 -9.20 -1.92 17.18
C THR A 79 -9.16 -3.39 17.60
N TYR A 80 -9.06 -4.31 16.63
CA TYR A 80 -9.22 -5.75 16.87
C TYR A 80 -8.14 -6.59 16.19
N VAL A 81 -7.57 -7.53 16.94
CA VAL A 81 -6.55 -8.48 16.45
C VAL A 81 -7.05 -9.33 15.29
N TRP A 82 -8.30 -9.80 15.35
CA TRP A 82 -8.86 -10.64 14.27
C TRP A 82 -8.98 -9.89 12.94
N LEU A 83 -9.11 -8.55 12.97
CA LEU A 83 -9.08 -7.72 11.79
C LEU A 83 -7.65 -7.53 11.26
N GLU A 84 -6.64 -7.57 12.12
CA GLU A 84 -5.25 -7.65 11.70
C GLU A 84 -4.91 -9.00 11.05
N ILE A 85 -5.45 -10.10 11.59
CA ILE A 85 -5.35 -11.43 10.97
C ILE A 85 -5.99 -11.42 9.57
N TRP A 86 -7.20 -10.86 9.44
CA TRP A 86 -7.87 -10.65 8.15
C TRP A 86 -7.02 -9.78 7.20
N ASN A 87 -6.44 -8.70 7.70
CA ASN A 87 -5.58 -7.79 6.93
C ASN A 87 -4.37 -8.52 6.32
N ILE A 88 -3.63 -9.27 7.13
CA ILE A 88 -2.45 -10.05 6.68
C ILE A 88 -2.88 -11.16 5.71
N PHE A 89 -4.01 -11.82 5.97
CA PHE A 89 -4.55 -12.83 5.08
C PHE A 89 -4.92 -12.27 3.70
N ALA A 90 -5.70 -11.19 3.65
CA ALA A 90 -6.20 -10.61 2.41
C ALA A 90 -5.06 -10.08 1.54
N THR A 91 -4.12 -9.33 2.14
CA THR A 91 -2.95 -8.78 1.42
C THR A 91 -2.01 -9.85 0.86
N ARG A 92 -2.07 -11.08 1.38
CA ARG A 92 -1.23 -12.18 0.90
C ARG A 92 -1.49 -12.54 -0.56
N TRP A 93 -2.73 -12.49 -1.03
CA TRP A 93 -3.09 -12.92 -2.39
C TRP A 93 -3.75 -11.81 -3.23
N MET A 94 -4.35 -10.80 -2.60
CA MET A 94 -5.19 -9.82 -3.28
C MET A 94 -4.44 -9.00 -4.34
N MET A 95 -3.35 -8.30 -3.96
CA MET A 95 -2.56 -7.53 -4.93
C MET A 95 -1.82 -8.41 -5.95
N PRO A 96 -1.19 -9.54 -5.55
CA PRO A 96 -0.67 -10.50 -6.52
C PRO A 96 -1.68 -10.97 -7.59
N LEU A 97 -2.95 -11.16 -7.21
CA LEU A 97 -4.02 -11.53 -8.13
C LEU A 97 -4.26 -10.45 -9.19
N PHE A 98 -4.28 -9.17 -8.81
CA PHE A 98 -4.42 -8.06 -9.76
C PHE A 98 -3.30 -8.04 -10.79
N PHE A 99 -2.04 -8.25 -10.36
CA PHE A 99 -0.90 -8.33 -11.27
C PHE A 99 -1.02 -9.54 -12.22
N ILE A 100 -1.44 -10.70 -11.73
CA ILE A 100 -1.71 -11.88 -12.57
C ILE A 100 -2.80 -11.59 -13.61
N ILE A 101 -3.94 -11.01 -13.21
CA ILE A 101 -5.04 -10.67 -14.13
C ILE A 101 -4.57 -9.67 -15.19
N SER A 102 -3.73 -8.72 -14.80
CA SER A 102 -3.13 -7.76 -15.73
C SER A 102 -2.14 -8.42 -16.70
N GLY A 103 -1.32 -9.36 -16.23
CA GLY A 103 -0.42 -10.15 -17.07
C GLY A 103 -1.17 -11.02 -18.07
N ALA A 104 -2.25 -11.66 -17.61
CA ALA A 104 -3.18 -12.40 -18.44
C ALA A 104 -3.80 -11.50 -19.53
N SER A 105 -4.20 -10.28 -19.17
CA SER A 105 -4.73 -9.30 -20.12
C SER A 105 -3.68 -8.86 -21.15
N LEU A 106 -2.41 -8.72 -20.74
CA LEU A 106 -1.29 -8.42 -21.65
C LEU A 106 -1.05 -9.53 -22.67
N PHE A 107 -1.21 -10.79 -22.26
CA PHE A 107 -1.14 -11.92 -23.19
C PHE A 107 -2.18 -11.80 -24.30
N TYR A 108 -3.41 -11.36 -24.03
CA TYR A 108 -4.40 -11.19 -25.10
C TYR A 108 -4.22 -9.89 -25.90
N SER A 109 -3.70 -8.81 -25.28
CA SER A 109 -3.57 -7.52 -25.96
C SER A 109 -2.32 -7.36 -26.83
N ILE A 110 -1.20 -8.01 -26.49
CA ILE A 110 0.07 -7.88 -27.23
C ILE A 110 0.08 -8.86 -28.40
N GLY A 111 0.12 -8.36 -29.65
CA GLY A 111 0.31 -9.18 -30.85
C GLY A 111 1.79 -9.51 -31.14
N LYS A 112 2.04 -10.41 -32.10
CA LYS A 112 3.41 -10.75 -32.55
C LYS A 112 4.16 -9.56 -33.15
N SER A 113 3.42 -8.65 -33.80
CA SER A 113 3.95 -7.42 -34.42
C SER A 113 3.51 -6.17 -33.66
N ALA A 114 3.48 -6.24 -32.33
CA ALA A 114 3.03 -5.11 -31.51
C ALA A 114 3.89 -3.87 -31.77
N VAL A 115 3.22 -2.73 -31.98
CA VAL A 115 3.87 -1.44 -32.20
C VAL A 115 4.03 -0.73 -30.85
N TRP A 116 5.28 -0.46 -30.46
CA TRP A 116 5.62 0.14 -29.16
C TRP A 116 4.82 1.41 -28.87
N ARG A 117 4.75 2.33 -29.85
CA ARG A 117 4.03 3.60 -29.70
C ARG A 117 2.56 3.39 -29.34
N LYS A 118 1.87 2.46 -30.02
CA LYS A 118 0.46 2.15 -29.74
C LYS A 118 0.30 1.58 -28.34
N PHE A 119 1.15 0.61 -27.98
CA PHE A 119 1.14 0.00 -26.65
C PHE A 119 1.34 1.04 -25.54
N TYR A 120 2.34 1.90 -25.68
CA TYR A 120 2.65 2.95 -24.72
C TYR A 120 1.49 3.93 -24.55
N VAL A 121 0.93 4.44 -25.66
CA VAL A 121 -0.22 5.36 -25.65
C VAL A 121 -1.43 4.73 -24.95
N ASP A 122 -1.75 3.48 -25.29
CA ASP A 122 -2.88 2.74 -24.70
C ASP A 122 -2.71 2.56 -23.19
N LYS A 123 -1.48 2.24 -22.74
CA LYS A 123 -1.17 2.07 -21.32
C LYS A 123 -1.13 3.39 -20.56
N PHE A 124 -0.53 4.42 -21.13
CA PHE A 124 -0.44 5.73 -20.52
C PHE A 124 -1.84 6.33 -20.31
N SER A 125 -2.68 6.31 -21.36
CA SER A 125 -4.03 6.85 -21.30
C SER A 125 -4.91 6.13 -20.27
N ARG A 126 -4.73 4.80 -20.14
CA ARG A 126 -5.54 3.98 -19.23
C ARG A 126 -5.06 4.00 -17.78
N LEU A 127 -3.75 4.17 -17.53
CA LEU A 127 -3.16 4.01 -16.20
C LEU A 127 -2.64 5.33 -15.64
N MET A 128 -1.85 6.07 -16.43
CA MET A 128 -1.22 7.29 -15.95
C MET A 128 -2.20 8.45 -15.88
N ILE A 129 -3.08 8.65 -16.86
CA ILE A 129 -4.05 9.75 -16.79
C ILE A 129 -4.91 9.68 -15.51
N PRO A 130 -5.51 8.54 -15.16
CA PRO A 130 -6.25 8.44 -13.89
C PRO A 130 -5.38 8.58 -12.66
N LEU A 131 -4.14 8.08 -12.69
CA LEU A 131 -3.19 8.26 -11.60
C LEU A 131 -2.88 9.74 -11.38
N LEU A 132 -2.57 10.51 -12.43
CA LEU A 132 -2.22 11.92 -12.33
C LEU A 132 -3.36 12.72 -11.71
N ILE A 133 -4.58 12.50 -12.21
CA ILE A 133 -5.78 13.14 -11.68
C ILE A 133 -6.01 12.72 -10.23
N GLY A 134 -5.89 11.42 -9.93
CA GLY A 134 -6.02 10.90 -8.57
C GLY A 134 -4.97 11.44 -7.60
N ALA A 135 -3.73 11.66 -8.06
CA ALA A 135 -2.64 12.20 -7.26
C ALA A 135 -2.89 13.68 -6.89
N VAL A 136 -3.49 14.49 -7.77
CA VAL A 136 -3.75 15.91 -7.48
C VAL A 136 -5.12 16.18 -6.84
N THR A 137 -6.07 15.24 -6.94
CA THR A 137 -7.43 15.43 -6.39
C THR A 137 -7.71 14.48 -5.22
N HIS A 138 -7.85 13.20 -5.49
CA HIS A 138 -8.30 12.19 -4.52
C HIS A 138 -7.28 12.04 -3.39
N SER A 139 -6.00 12.03 -3.74
CA SER A 139 -4.91 11.87 -2.77
C SER A 139 -4.76 13.10 -1.89
N ALA A 140 -5.00 14.31 -2.41
CA ALA A 140 -5.04 15.52 -1.60
C ALA A 140 -6.10 15.43 -0.50
N LEU A 141 -7.31 14.94 -0.84
CA LEU A 141 -8.36 14.72 0.15
C LEU A 141 -7.98 13.63 1.15
N GLN A 142 -7.37 12.53 0.71
CA GLN A 142 -6.94 11.45 1.62
C GLN A 142 -5.88 11.93 2.61
N VAL A 143 -4.87 12.65 2.15
CA VAL A 143 -3.82 13.20 3.00
C VAL A 143 -4.38 14.27 3.93
N TYR A 144 -5.29 15.14 3.46
CA TYR A 144 -5.98 16.08 4.34
C TYR A 144 -6.71 15.38 5.49
N LEU A 145 -7.50 14.35 5.19
CA LEU A 145 -8.23 13.58 6.20
C LEU A 145 -7.27 12.90 7.18
N GLU A 146 -6.15 12.37 6.68
CA GLU A 146 -5.08 11.81 7.51
C GLU A 146 -4.49 12.86 8.45
N ARG A 147 -3.96 13.97 7.91
CA ARG A 147 -3.35 15.04 8.70
C ARG A 147 -4.32 15.62 9.72
N SER A 148 -5.59 15.80 9.34
CA SER A 148 -6.64 16.27 10.25
C SER A 148 -6.89 15.27 11.38
N SER A 149 -7.05 13.98 11.05
CA SER A 149 -7.34 12.95 12.06
C SER A 149 -6.17 12.69 13.02
N HIS A 150 -4.94 12.91 12.57
CA HIS A 150 -3.74 12.78 13.39
C HIS A 150 -3.38 14.06 14.16
N GLY A 151 -4.19 15.12 14.09
CA GLY A 151 -3.91 16.41 14.75
C GLY A 151 -2.77 17.20 14.10
N GLN A 152 -2.29 16.79 12.92
CA GLN A 152 -1.18 17.42 12.20
C GLN A 152 -1.61 18.63 11.37
N PHE A 153 -2.91 18.77 11.11
CA PHE A 153 -3.48 19.92 10.40
C PHE A 153 -4.83 20.33 11.00
N SER A 154 -5.06 21.62 11.17
CA SER A 154 -6.34 22.20 11.55
C SER A 154 -6.82 23.18 10.48
N GLY A 155 -8.11 23.14 10.16
CA GLY A 155 -8.72 24.00 9.14
C GLY A 155 -9.47 23.22 8.06
N SER A 156 -9.92 23.96 7.05
CA SER A 156 -10.67 23.41 5.93
C SER A 156 -9.79 22.69 4.90
N PHE A 157 -10.39 21.88 4.06
CA PHE A 157 -9.71 21.28 2.90
C PHE A 157 -9.07 22.34 1.99
N PHE A 158 -9.74 23.46 1.76
CA PHE A 158 -9.23 24.51 0.87
C PHE A 158 -8.00 25.21 1.44
N SER A 159 -7.92 25.38 2.76
CA SER A 159 -6.71 25.88 3.42
C SER A 159 -5.56 24.86 3.41
N PHE A 160 -5.84 23.58 3.18
CA PHE A 160 -4.82 22.54 3.05
C PHE A 160 -4.24 22.45 1.62
N LEU A 161 -4.94 22.91 0.60
CA LEU A 161 -4.48 22.79 -0.80
C LEU A 161 -3.08 23.40 -1.05
N PRO A 162 -2.73 24.58 -0.49
CA PRO A 162 -1.36 25.10 -0.58
C PRO A 162 -0.34 24.19 0.10
N GLU A 163 -0.69 23.62 1.27
CA GLU A 163 0.17 22.72 2.06
C GLU A 163 0.36 21.34 1.40
N TYR A 164 -0.54 20.94 0.50
CA TYR A 164 -0.48 19.63 -0.15
C TYR A 164 0.83 19.43 -0.95
N PHE A 165 1.41 20.51 -1.48
CA PHE A 165 2.68 20.48 -2.20
C PHE A 165 3.88 20.78 -1.30
N ASN A 166 3.75 20.66 0.01
CA ASN A 166 4.86 20.74 0.96
C ASN A 166 5.40 19.32 1.23
N GLY A 167 6.54 18.97 0.63
CA GLY A 167 7.19 17.66 0.77
C GLY A 167 6.50 16.53 0.01
N VAL A 168 7.27 15.47 -0.27
CA VAL A 168 6.77 14.25 -0.94
C VAL A 168 6.27 13.28 0.12
N TYR A 169 5.04 12.80 -0.04
CA TYR A 169 4.47 11.81 0.86
C TYR A 169 5.13 10.44 0.61
N LEU A 170 5.80 9.90 1.63
CA LEU A 170 6.51 8.61 1.56
C LEU A 170 5.82 7.49 2.36
N GLY A 171 4.93 7.85 3.30
CA GLY A 171 4.27 6.88 4.17
C GLY A 171 3.40 7.57 5.20
N ILE A 172 2.53 6.79 5.84
CA ILE A 172 1.70 7.27 6.95
C ILE A 172 2.64 7.73 8.08
N GLY A 173 2.37 8.91 8.63
CA GLY A 173 3.16 9.47 9.72
C GLY A 173 4.52 10.06 9.31
N MET A 174 4.93 9.93 8.04
CA MET A 174 6.15 10.57 7.52
C MET A 174 5.89 12.04 7.16
N PRO A 175 6.93 12.90 7.14
CA PRO A 175 6.81 14.26 6.63
C PRO A 175 6.46 14.27 5.13
N GLY A 176 5.89 15.39 4.68
CA GLY A 176 5.52 15.61 3.28
C GLY A 176 4.09 15.21 2.93
N ASN A 177 3.43 16.02 2.10
CA ASN A 177 2.01 15.87 1.81
C ASN A 177 1.71 15.37 0.39
N PHE A 178 2.60 15.59 -0.58
CA PHE A 178 2.30 15.30 -1.98
C PHE A 178 2.41 13.80 -2.28
N ALA A 179 1.27 13.11 -2.34
CA ALA A 179 1.16 11.69 -2.64
C ALA A 179 1.19 11.42 -4.15
N PHE A 180 2.38 11.58 -4.74
CA PHE A 180 2.61 11.41 -6.18
C PHE A 180 2.16 10.04 -6.72
N HIS A 181 2.35 8.97 -5.94
CA HIS A 181 1.92 7.61 -6.30
C HIS A 181 0.40 7.41 -6.20
N GLY A 182 -0.36 8.43 -5.82
CA GLY A 182 -1.82 8.43 -5.80
C GLY A 182 -2.42 7.63 -4.64
N MET A 183 -1.72 7.51 -3.51
CA MET A 183 -2.14 6.70 -2.36
C MET A 183 -2.39 5.24 -2.78
N HIS A 184 -3.62 4.75 -2.66
CA HIS A 184 -4.03 3.40 -3.07
C HIS A 184 -3.90 3.14 -4.58
N LEU A 185 -3.74 4.20 -5.39
CA LEU A 185 -3.56 4.12 -6.85
C LEU A 185 -2.15 3.72 -7.28
N TRP A 186 -1.24 3.47 -6.34
CA TRP A 186 0.14 3.03 -6.62
C TRP A 186 0.19 1.83 -7.59
N TYR A 187 -0.82 0.96 -7.54
CA TYR A 187 -0.93 -0.17 -8.46
C TYR A 187 -0.98 0.26 -9.92
N LEU A 188 -1.62 1.38 -10.27
CA LEU A 188 -1.64 1.90 -11.64
C LEU A 188 -0.24 2.33 -12.10
N LEU A 189 0.50 3.02 -11.22
CA LEU A 189 1.87 3.46 -11.47
C LEU A 189 2.79 2.25 -11.70
N ILE A 190 2.79 1.32 -10.74
CA ILE A 190 3.65 0.14 -10.78
C ILE A 190 3.28 -0.76 -11.97
N LEU A 191 1.99 -0.95 -12.24
CA LEU A 191 1.53 -1.72 -13.40
C LEU A 191 1.95 -1.05 -14.72
N PHE A 192 1.90 0.28 -14.82
CA PHE A 192 2.38 1.00 -16.00
C PHE A 192 3.87 0.73 -16.22
N LEU A 193 4.70 0.96 -15.19
CA LEU A 193 6.15 0.73 -15.26
C LEU A 193 6.48 -0.72 -15.63
N TYR A 194 5.86 -1.70 -14.97
CA TYR A 194 6.10 -3.11 -15.26
C TYR A 194 5.60 -3.52 -16.63
N SER A 195 4.48 -2.97 -17.11
CA SER A 195 4.02 -3.19 -18.48
C SER A 195 5.05 -2.72 -19.51
N LEU A 196 5.73 -1.59 -19.26
CA LEU A 196 6.78 -1.08 -20.15
C LEU A 196 8.06 -1.93 -20.07
N ILE A 197 8.54 -2.24 -18.87
CA ILE A 197 9.73 -3.07 -18.65
C ILE A 197 9.54 -4.45 -19.29
N CYS A 198 8.40 -5.09 -19.07
CA CYS A 198 8.11 -6.42 -19.59
C CYS A 198 7.67 -6.42 -21.06
N TYR A 199 7.47 -5.26 -21.70
CA TYR A 199 6.97 -5.21 -23.09
C TYR A 199 7.86 -6.01 -24.05
N ARG A 200 9.18 -5.76 -24.04
CA ARG A 200 10.13 -6.42 -24.96
C ARG A 200 10.17 -7.92 -24.69
N LEU A 201 10.12 -8.30 -23.41
CA LEU A 201 10.05 -9.70 -22.98
C LEU A 201 8.79 -10.38 -23.55
N PHE A 202 7.61 -9.78 -23.40
CA PHE A 202 6.34 -10.37 -23.84
C PHE A 202 6.23 -10.47 -25.37
N VAL A 203 6.72 -9.47 -26.10
CA VAL A 203 6.80 -9.53 -27.57
C VAL A 203 7.74 -10.65 -28.00
N TRP A 204 8.92 -10.75 -27.39
CA TRP A 204 9.88 -11.81 -27.69
C TRP A 204 9.31 -13.21 -27.38
N LEU A 205 8.68 -13.41 -26.22
CA LEU A 205 8.04 -14.69 -25.83
C LEU A 205 6.93 -15.13 -26.80
N LYS A 206 6.26 -14.19 -27.47
CA LYS A 206 5.25 -14.49 -28.51
C LYS A 206 5.85 -14.72 -29.91
N GLY A 207 7.04 -14.20 -30.15
CA GLY A 207 7.80 -14.36 -31.39
C GLY A 207 8.84 -15.46 -31.27
N SER A 208 10.11 -15.09 -31.38
CA SER A 208 11.25 -16.03 -31.41
C SER A 208 11.46 -16.80 -30.10
N GLY A 209 11.05 -16.24 -28.95
CA GLY A 209 11.11 -16.88 -27.63
C GLY A 209 10.03 -17.93 -27.38
N ARG A 210 9.15 -18.21 -28.35
CA ARG A 210 7.99 -19.10 -28.16
C ARG A 210 8.39 -20.51 -27.72
N LYS A 211 9.47 -21.07 -28.27
CA LYS A 211 9.99 -22.39 -27.86
C LYS A 211 10.40 -22.45 -26.38
N ILE A 212 10.99 -21.36 -25.86
CA ILE A 212 11.38 -21.26 -24.45
C ILE A 212 10.13 -21.16 -23.57
N LEU A 213 9.16 -20.34 -23.97
CA LEU A 213 7.87 -20.24 -23.29
C LEU A 213 7.15 -21.59 -23.22
N ASP A 214 7.10 -22.32 -24.33
CA ASP A 214 6.46 -23.64 -24.41
C ASP A 214 7.21 -24.66 -23.53
N ARG A 215 8.54 -24.60 -23.44
CA ARG A 215 9.35 -25.46 -22.54
C ARG A 215 9.07 -25.18 -21.07
N ILE A 216 9.11 -23.90 -20.68
CA ILE A 216 8.81 -23.45 -19.30
C ILE A 216 7.39 -23.87 -18.91
N THR A 217 6.41 -23.58 -19.76
CA THR A 217 5.01 -23.92 -19.47
C THR A 217 4.74 -25.42 -19.48
N SER A 218 5.42 -26.19 -20.33
CA SER A 218 5.31 -27.65 -20.32
C SER A 218 5.87 -28.26 -19.03
N LEU A 219 6.98 -27.72 -18.52
CA LEU A 219 7.54 -28.10 -17.22
C LEU A 219 6.59 -27.74 -16.07
N LEU A 220 6.07 -26.51 -16.06
CA LEU A 220 5.10 -26.06 -15.05
C LEU A 220 3.78 -26.83 -15.12
N ALA A 221 3.43 -27.38 -16.29
CA ALA A 221 2.27 -28.23 -16.49
C ALA A 221 2.50 -29.70 -16.07
N VAL A 222 3.67 -30.05 -15.52
CA VAL A 222 3.84 -31.35 -14.84
C VAL A 222 3.11 -31.27 -13.48
N PRO A 223 2.26 -32.25 -13.12
CA PRO A 223 1.53 -32.24 -11.86
C PRO A 223 2.43 -31.98 -10.65
N GLY A 224 2.05 -31.03 -9.80
CA GLY A 224 2.81 -30.68 -8.60
C GLY A 224 3.94 -29.65 -8.82
N VAL A 225 4.56 -29.61 -10.01
CA VAL A 225 5.70 -28.71 -10.28
C VAL A 225 5.32 -27.24 -10.18
N MET A 226 4.07 -26.86 -10.50
CA MET A 226 3.62 -25.47 -10.35
C MET A 226 3.74 -24.93 -8.92
N TYR A 227 3.63 -25.78 -7.89
CA TYR A 227 3.74 -25.36 -6.49
C TYR A 227 5.18 -25.03 -6.07
N LEU A 228 6.19 -25.50 -6.81
CA LEU A 228 7.59 -25.13 -6.58
C LEU A 228 8.08 -24.10 -7.61
N GLY A 229 7.65 -24.26 -8.87
CA GLY A 229 8.12 -23.45 -9.99
C GLY A 229 7.68 -21.99 -9.95
N PHE A 230 6.48 -21.68 -9.44
CA PHE A 230 6.03 -20.29 -9.32
C PHE A 230 6.56 -19.55 -8.08
N PRO A 231 6.71 -20.19 -6.89
CA PRO A 231 7.44 -19.57 -5.79
C PRO A 231 8.95 -19.38 -6.05
N ALA A 232 9.58 -20.24 -6.87
CA ALA A 232 11.03 -20.23 -7.06
C ALA A 232 11.61 -18.85 -7.48
N PRO A 233 11.04 -18.09 -8.44
CA PRO A 233 11.53 -16.74 -8.75
C PRO A 233 11.45 -15.76 -7.58
N LEU A 234 10.43 -15.86 -6.72
CA LEU A 234 10.35 -15.03 -5.51
C LEU A 234 11.49 -15.35 -4.53
N LEU A 235 11.84 -16.64 -4.39
CA LEU A 235 12.97 -17.08 -3.57
C LEU A 235 14.30 -16.57 -4.14
N ILE A 236 14.50 -16.70 -5.45
CA ILE A 236 15.68 -16.16 -6.13
C ILE A 236 15.80 -14.64 -5.86
N MET A 237 14.70 -13.90 -5.99
CA MET A 237 14.70 -12.46 -5.70
C MET A 237 15.07 -12.17 -4.24
N LYS A 238 14.51 -12.90 -3.26
CA LYS A 238 14.84 -12.72 -1.84
C LYS A 238 16.31 -13.03 -1.53
N VAL A 239 16.92 -14.02 -2.20
CA VAL A 239 18.33 -14.40 -1.99
C VAL A 239 19.29 -13.38 -2.58
N PHE A 240 19.03 -12.90 -3.80
CA PHE A 240 20.00 -12.11 -4.55
C PHE A 240 19.81 -10.59 -4.47
N ILE A 241 18.61 -10.12 -4.10
CA ILE A 241 18.33 -8.68 -4.02
C ILE A 241 18.39 -8.23 -2.55
N PRO A 242 19.11 -7.13 -2.23
CA PRO A 242 19.20 -6.64 -0.86
C PRO A 242 17.83 -6.41 -0.21
N GLY A 243 17.69 -6.82 1.06
CA GLY A 243 16.45 -6.70 1.83
C GLY A 243 15.88 -5.29 1.83
N ALA A 244 16.72 -4.27 2.03
CA ALA A 244 16.31 -2.86 1.98
C ALA A 244 15.59 -2.45 0.69
N VAL A 245 15.88 -3.09 -0.44
CA VAL A 245 15.19 -2.85 -1.72
C VAL A 245 13.90 -3.68 -1.81
N MET A 246 13.94 -4.91 -1.31
CA MET A 246 12.80 -5.84 -1.32
C MET A 246 11.72 -5.49 -0.30
N ASP A 247 12.05 -4.76 0.76
CA ASP A 247 11.13 -4.38 1.82
C ASP A 247 10.33 -3.10 1.46
N VAL A 248 10.80 -2.31 0.47
CA VAL A 248 10.06 -1.15 -0.05
C VAL A 248 8.85 -1.64 -0.83
N GLY A 249 7.66 -1.41 -0.28
CA GLY A 249 6.43 -1.89 -0.89
C GLY A 249 5.15 -1.45 -0.20
N ASN A 250 4.04 -1.96 -0.72
CA ASN A 250 2.70 -1.74 -0.18
C ASN A 250 1.80 -2.93 -0.57
N GLY A 251 0.67 -3.09 0.09
CA GLY A 251 -0.28 -4.18 -0.17
C GLY A 251 0.24 -5.56 0.28
N GLY A 252 1.13 -5.60 1.27
CA GLY A 252 1.67 -6.83 1.87
C GLY A 252 2.92 -7.41 1.20
N TRP A 253 3.47 -6.73 0.19
CA TRP A 253 4.67 -7.15 -0.53
C TRP A 253 5.55 -5.97 -0.94
N GLY A 254 6.85 -6.22 -1.03
CA GLY A 254 7.79 -5.38 -1.76
C GLY A 254 7.37 -5.16 -3.21
N PHE A 255 7.54 -3.95 -3.73
CA PHE A 255 7.08 -3.64 -5.08
C PHE A 255 7.71 -4.57 -6.12
N LEU A 256 9.01 -4.85 -6.02
CA LEU A 256 9.72 -5.68 -6.98
C LEU A 256 9.11 -7.08 -7.14
N TYR A 257 8.55 -7.69 -6.10
CA TYR A 257 7.92 -9.01 -6.23
C TYR A 257 6.74 -9.02 -7.22
N TYR A 258 6.03 -7.90 -7.37
CA TYR A 258 4.87 -7.79 -8.26
C TYR A 258 5.21 -7.94 -9.75
N ILE A 259 6.47 -7.70 -10.16
CA ILE A 259 6.87 -7.94 -11.56
C ILE A 259 6.75 -9.41 -11.93
N TRP A 260 7.05 -10.32 -10.99
CA TRP A 260 6.95 -11.75 -11.23
C TRP A 260 5.48 -12.18 -11.35
N PHE A 261 4.59 -11.67 -10.50
CA PHE A 261 3.16 -11.96 -10.60
C PHE A 261 2.57 -11.48 -11.95
N LEU A 262 3.05 -10.34 -12.48
CA LEU A 262 2.67 -9.88 -13.82
C LEU A 262 3.13 -10.85 -14.91
N ILE A 263 4.40 -11.28 -14.87
CA ILE A 263 4.97 -12.23 -15.84
C ILE A 263 4.25 -13.58 -15.74
N ALA A 264 3.98 -14.06 -14.52
CA ALA A 264 3.30 -15.31 -14.27
C ALA A 264 1.89 -15.32 -14.89
N GLY A 265 1.12 -14.23 -14.78
CA GLY A 265 -0.18 -14.12 -15.45
C GLY A 265 -0.11 -14.30 -16.96
N PHE A 266 0.95 -13.76 -17.60
CA PHE A 266 1.21 -13.94 -19.02
C PHE A 266 1.55 -15.40 -19.37
N ILE A 267 2.41 -16.04 -18.55
CA ILE A 267 2.82 -17.44 -18.71
C ILE A 267 1.62 -18.39 -18.57
N ILE A 268 0.79 -18.20 -17.54
CA ILE A 268 -0.39 -19.04 -17.27
C ILE A 268 -1.35 -19.04 -18.46
N MET A 269 -1.61 -17.86 -19.06
CA MET A 269 -2.51 -17.76 -20.21
C MET A 269 -1.92 -18.33 -21.52
N SER A 270 -0.61 -18.51 -21.59
CA SER A 270 0.04 -18.98 -22.82
C SER A 270 -0.07 -20.49 -23.07
N ASN A 271 -0.50 -21.28 -22.08
CA ASN A 271 -0.57 -22.74 -22.16
C ASN A 271 -1.89 -23.28 -21.55
N ASN A 272 -2.68 -23.96 -22.38
CA ASN A 272 -3.97 -24.53 -21.97
C ASN A 272 -3.82 -25.72 -21.01
N ARG A 273 -2.76 -26.53 -21.14
CA ARG A 273 -2.52 -27.67 -20.24
C ARG A 273 -2.27 -27.20 -18.81
N LEU A 274 -1.50 -26.13 -18.65
CA LEU A 274 -1.28 -25.50 -17.34
C LEU A 274 -2.61 -24.99 -16.75
N GLN A 275 -3.44 -24.31 -17.53
CA GLN A 275 -4.77 -23.85 -17.09
C GLN A 275 -5.65 -25.03 -16.64
N GLN A 276 -5.70 -26.12 -17.41
CA GLN A 276 -6.47 -27.32 -17.07
C GLN A 276 -5.98 -27.96 -15.76
N HIS A 277 -4.67 -28.01 -15.53
CA HIS A 277 -4.13 -28.54 -14.28
C HIS A 277 -4.50 -27.68 -13.08
N MET A 278 -4.47 -26.35 -13.21
CA MET A 278 -4.93 -25.45 -12.15
C MET A 278 -6.42 -25.66 -11.84
N MET A 279 -7.25 -25.86 -12.87
CA MET A 279 -8.66 -26.20 -12.70
C MET A 279 -8.83 -27.55 -11.98
N ASN A 280 -8.07 -28.57 -12.37
CA ASN A 280 -8.17 -29.92 -11.79
C ASN A 280 -7.66 -29.98 -10.34
N GLN A 281 -6.61 -29.22 -10.02
CA GLN A 281 -5.99 -29.19 -8.69
C GLN A 281 -6.53 -28.08 -7.77
N ARG A 282 -7.58 -27.36 -8.17
CA ARG A 282 -8.15 -26.22 -7.41
C ARG A 282 -8.43 -26.51 -5.94
N TRP A 283 -8.89 -27.72 -5.62
CA TRP A 283 -9.14 -28.15 -4.23
C TRP A 283 -7.85 -28.43 -3.47
N VAL A 284 -6.86 -29.05 -4.12
CA VAL A 284 -5.52 -29.25 -3.53
C VAL A 284 -4.89 -27.90 -3.22
N SER A 285 -4.95 -26.95 -4.17
CA SER A 285 -4.45 -25.58 -3.98
C SER A 285 -5.19 -24.87 -2.83
N LEU A 286 -6.51 -25.05 -2.71
CA LEU A 286 -7.30 -24.48 -1.62
C LEU A 286 -6.85 -25.02 -0.26
N TRP A 287 -6.78 -26.35 -0.10
CA TRP A 287 -6.41 -26.96 1.18
C TRP A 287 -4.97 -26.65 1.57
N LEU A 288 -4.04 -26.64 0.61
CA LEU A 288 -2.66 -26.19 0.86
C LEU A 288 -2.62 -24.71 1.24
N GLY A 289 -3.40 -23.86 0.57
CA GLY A 289 -3.52 -22.44 0.90
C GLY A 289 -4.04 -22.21 2.31
N VAL A 290 -5.11 -22.90 2.69
CA VAL A 290 -5.69 -22.85 4.04
C VAL A 290 -4.67 -23.35 5.07
N GLY A 291 -4.04 -24.49 4.86
CA GLY A 291 -3.05 -25.06 5.78
C GLY A 291 -1.83 -24.15 5.98
N LEU A 292 -1.23 -23.68 4.88
CA LEU A 292 -0.05 -22.81 4.93
C LEU A 292 -0.37 -21.42 5.49
N SER A 293 -1.50 -20.82 5.12
CA SER A 293 -1.93 -19.54 5.71
C SER A 293 -2.25 -19.68 7.19
N SER A 294 -2.90 -20.77 7.61
CA SER A 294 -3.20 -21.01 9.03
C SER A 294 -1.92 -21.19 9.83
N ALA A 295 -0.97 -21.99 9.32
CA ALA A 295 0.34 -22.14 9.94
C ALA A 295 1.09 -20.80 10.04
N HIS A 296 1.06 -20.00 8.98
CA HIS A 296 1.67 -18.67 8.96
C HIS A 296 1.05 -17.72 10.00
N LEU A 297 -0.28 -17.62 10.03
CA LEU A 297 -1.00 -16.77 10.96
C LEU A 297 -0.84 -17.25 12.40
N PHE A 298 -0.81 -18.57 12.62
CA PHE A 298 -0.51 -19.14 13.93
C PHE A 298 0.88 -18.72 14.40
N GLN A 299 1.91 -18.77 13.56
CA GLN A 299 3.25 -18.34 13.94
C GLN A 299 3.33 -16.83 14.25
N LEU A 300 2.52 -16.00 13.57
CA LEU A 300 2.49 -14.55 13.81
C LEU A 300 1.72 -14.15 15.08
N PHE A 301 0.58 -14.77 15.36
CA PHE A 301 -0.36 -14.30 16.38
C PHE A 301 -0.52 -15.22 17.59
N SER A 302 -0.09 -16.48 17.51
CA SER A 302 -0.28 -17.42 18.61
C SER A 302 0.72 -17.18 19.76
N PRO A 303 0.27 -17.18 21.02
CA PRO A 303 1.15 -17.26 22.18
C PRO A 303 2.01 -18.54 22.18
N SER A 304 1.48 -19.62 21.60
CA SER A 304 2.13 -20.94 21.50
C SER A 304 2.91 -21.13 20.20
N ARG A 305 3.35 -20.03 19.56
CA ARG A 305 4.16 -20.09 18.34
C ARG A 305 5.49 -20.81 18.59
N LEU A 306 6.05 -21.38 17.54
CA LEU A 306 7.37 -22.00 17.59
C LEU A 306 8.43 -20.90 17.58
N VAL A 307 9.42 -20.99 18.46
CA VAL A 307 10.53 -20.05 18.51
C VAL A 307 11.69 -20.62 17.71
N PHE A 308 12.09 -19.91 16.66
CA PHE A 308 13.21 -20.28 15.80
C PHE A 308 14.39 -19.32 16.02
N PRO A 309 15.64 -19.75 15.70
CA PRO A 309 16.79 -18.86 15.73
C PRO A 309 16.60 -17.61 14.86
N PRO A 310 17.21 -16.47 15.26
CA PRO A 310 17.25 -15.26 14.43
C PRO A 310 17.80 -15.59 13.03
N GLY A 311 17.16 -15.07 11.97
CA GLY A 311 17.49 -15.38 10.57
C GLY A 311 16.74 -16.60 10.01
N ILE A 312 16.65 -17.72 10.73
CA ILE A 312 15.84 -18.88 10.30
C ILE A 312 14.35 -18.52 10.33
N SER A 313 13.93 -17.78 11.37
CA SER A 313 12.54 -17.34 11.48
C SER A 313 12.08 -16.49 10.28
N ASP A 314 12.91 -15.58 9.77
CA ASP A 314 12.58 -14.73 8.61
C ASP A 314 12.35 -15.58 7.36
N TRP A 315 13.22 -16.58 7.13
CA TRP A 315 13.07 -17.52 6.02
C TRP A 315 11.80 -18.35 6.13
N ILE A 316 11.46 -18.84 7.33
CA ILE A 316 10.22 -19.60 7.55
C ILE A 316 8.98 -18.74 7.23
N TYR A 317 8.93 -17.51 7.74
CA TYR A 317 7.82 -16.59 7.43
C TYR A 317 7.75 -16.27 5.94
N THR A 318 8.90 -16.05 5.30
CA THR A 318 8.99 -15.78 3.86
C THR A 318 8.51 -16.97 3.03
N LEU A 319 8.91 -18.19 3.39
CA LEU A 319 8.47 -19.42 2.71
C LEU A 319 6.96 -19.59 2.87
N PHE A 320 6.44 -19.50 4.10
CA PHE A 320 4.99 -19.58 4.32
C PHE A 320 4.24 -18.51 3.53
N SER A 321 4.74 -17.28 3.49
CA SER A 321 4.21 -16.20 2.66
C SER A 321 4.16 -16.60 1.18
N PHE A 322 5.28 -16.97 0.57
CA PHE A 322 5.35 -17.24 -0.86
C PHE A 322 4.48 -18.42 -1.28
N PHE A 323 4.58 -19.53 -0.55
CA PHE A 323 3.84 -20.73 -0.88
C PHE A 323 2.34 -20.59 -0.62
N SER A 324 1.93 -19.95 0.49
CA SER A 324 0.51 -19.71 0.76
C SER A 324 -0.12 -18.80 -0.29
N ALA A 325 0.58 -17.73 -0.70
CA ALA A 325 0.11 -16.82 -1.74
C ALA A 325 -0.15 -17.56 -3.05
N TRP A 326 0.82 -18.35 -3.53
CA TRP A 326 0.66 -19.11 -4.77
C TRP A 326 -0.46 -20.16 -4.69
N CYS A 327 -0.61 -20.85 -3.56
CA CYS A 327 -1.71 -21.79 -3.37
C CYS A 327 -3.08 -21.10 -3.45
N TRP A 328 -3.25 -19.95 -2.81
CA TRP A 328 -4.48 -19.15 -2.94
C TRP A 328 -4.70 -18.65 -4.35
N LEU A 329 -3.66 -18.15 -5.04
CA LEU A 329 -3.76 -17.69 -6.41
C LEU A 329 -4.17 -18.83 -7.37
N PHE A 330 -3.60 -20.02 -7.20
CA PHE A 330 -4.00 -21.19 -8.00
C PHE A 330 -5.42 -21.65 -7.71
N ALA A 331 -5.84 -21.64 -6.45
CA ALA A 331 -7.22 -21.93 -6.09
C ALA A 331 -8.18 -20.93 -6.75
N ILE A 332 -7.95 -19.63 -6.56
CA ILE A 332 -8.80 -18.55 -7.11
C ILE A 332 -8.88 -18.65 -8.64
N LEU A 333 -7.74 -18.81 -9.32
CA LEU A 333 -7.71 -18.97 -10.78
C LEU A 333 -8.37 -20.27 -11.23
N GLY A 334 -8.14 -21.38 -10.54
CA GLY A 334 -8.73 -22.69 -10.87
C GLY A 334 -10.24 -22.71 -10.72
N PHE A 335 -10.77 -22.14 -9.62
CA PHE A 335 -12.21 -21.94 -9.44
C PHE A 335 -12.77 -20.93 -10.45
N GLY A 336 -12.07 -19.82 -10.69
CA GLY A 336 -12.47 -18.79 -11.65
C GLY A 336 -12.59 -19.34 -13.07
N MET A 337 -11.58 -20.04 -13.57
CA MET A 337 -11.60 -20.66 -14.90
C MET A 337 -12.68 -21.75 -15.03
N ARG A 338 -13.02 -22.45 -13.94
CA ARG A 338 -14.04 -23.51 -13.97
C ARG A 338 -15.47 -22.98 -13.90
N TYR A 339 -15.73 -21.96 -13.08
CA TYR A 339 -17.09 -21.55 -12.71
C TYR A 339 -17.47 -20.14 -13.20
N LEU A 340 -16.50 -19.30 -13.56
CA LEU A 340 -16.74 -17.92 -14.00
C LEU A 340 -16.60 -17.73 -15.51
N ALA A 341 -16.46 -18.80 -16.30
CA ALA A 341 -16.48 -18.74 -17.76
C ALA A 341 -17.91 -18.57 -18.31
N ILE A 342 -18.70 -17.66 -17.72
CA ILE A 342 -20.12 -17.46 -18.00
C ILE A 342 -20.34 -16.06 -18.56
N ASP A 343 -20.96 -15.97 -19.73
CA ASP A 343 -21.41 -14.72 -20.31
C ASP A 343 -22.71 -14.24 -19.64
N ARG A 344 -22.74 -12.96 -19.23
CA ARG A 344 -23.92 -12.29 -18.71
C ARG A 344 -24.05 -10.92 -19.38
N PRO A 345 -25.27 -10.51 -19.81
CA PRO A 345 -25.47 -9.24 -20.52
C PRO A 345 -24.96 -7.99 -19.79
N TRP A 346 -24.96 -8.01 -18.46
CA TRP A 346 -24.54 -6.89 -17.62
C TRP A 346 -23.05 -6.90 -17.24
N LEU A 347 -22.32 -8.00 -17.48
CA LEU A 347 -20.90 -8.11 -17.18
C LEU A 347 -20.04 -7.03 -17.87
N PRO A 348 -20.27 -6.67 -19.14
CA PRO A 348 -19.54 -5.57 -19.77
C PRO A 348 -19.71 -4.25 -19.01
N ALA A 349 -20.93 -3.94 -18.56
CA ALA A 349 -21.21 -2.72 -17.82
C ALA A 349 -20.54 -2.70 -16.45
N VAL A 350 -20.51 -3.83 -15.74
CA VAL A 350 -19.82 -3.94 -14.43
C VAL A 350 -18.31 -3.90 -14.59
N ASN A 351 -17.77 -4.50 -15.66
CA ASN A 351 -16.34 -4.41 -15.96
C ASN A 351 -15.90 -2.96 -16.28
N ASP A 352 -16.74 -2.23 -17.04
CA ASP A 352 -16.53 -0.81 -17.33
C ASP A 352 -16.56 0.03 -16.04
N ALA A 353 -17.35 -0.36 -15.04
CA ALA A 353 -17.40 0.30 -13.72
C ALA A 353 -16.19 -0.01 -12.83
N GLY A 354 -15.45 -1.10 -13.09
CA GLY A 354 -14.41 -1.59 -12.20
C GLY A 354 -13.26 -0.60 -11.97
N MET A 355 -12.84 0.13 -13.00
CA MET A 355 -11.75 1.12 -12.87
C MET A 355 -12.20 2.40 -12.12
N PRO A 356 -13.34 3.03 -12.46
CA PRO A 356 -13.90 4.11 -11.64
C PRO A 356 -14.13 3.73 -10.18
N PHE A 357 -14.70 2.54 -9.94
CA PHE A 357 -14.94 2.04 -8.59
C PHE A 357 -13.61 1.91 -7.82
N TYR A 358 -12.59 1.28 -8.44
CA TYR A 358 -11.26 1.18 -7.86
C TYR A 358 -10.61 2.55 -7.62
N ILE A 359 -10.83 3.55 -8.46
CA ILE A 359 -10.24 4.88 -8.20
C ILE A 359 -10.90 5.56 -7.00
N LEU A 360 -12.23 5.48 -6.89
CA LEU A 360 -13.00 6.18 -5.87
C LEU A 360 -13.00 5.50 -4.49
N HIS A 361 -12.88 4.17 -4.44
CA HIS A 361 -13.30 3.40 -3.27
C HIS A 361 -12.68 3.87 -1.95
N GLN A 362 -11.35 4.02 -1.89
CA GLN A 362 -10.67 4.38 -0.66
C GLN A 362 -10.97 5.83 -0.26
N THR A 363 -11.00 6.77 -1.21
CA THR A 363 -11.30 8.18 -0.92
C THR A 363 -12.72 8.34 -0.35
N VAL A 364 -13.70 7.65 -0.93
CA VAL A 364 -15.08 7.68 -0.44
C VAL A 364 -15.20 6.98 0.92
N LEU A 365 -14.53 5.83 1.11
CA LEU A 365 -14.49 5.16 2.41
C LEU A 365 -13.94 6.07 3.50
N LEU A 366 -12.82 6.74 3.25
CA LEU A 366 -12.19 7.66 4.21
C LEU A 366 -13.07 8.88 4.48
N SER A 367 -13.70 9.45 3.44
CA SER A 367 -14.59 10.59 3.59
C SER A 367 -15.81 10.27 4.46
N VAL A 368 -16.46 9.12 4.24
CA VAL A 368 -17.58 8.68 5.07
C VAL A 368 -17.09 8.27 6.46
N GLY A 369 -15.98 7.55 6.54
CA GLY A 369 -15.36 7.12 7.79
C GLY A 369 -15.03 8.29 8.71
N TYR A 370 -14.52 9.41 8.16
CA TYR A 370 -14.18 10.61 8.93
C TYR A 370 -15.33 11.11 9.79
N PHE A 371 -16.55 11.10 9.26
CA PHE A 371 -17.74 11.53 10.00
C PHE A 371 -18.30 10.45 10.92
N VAL A 372 -18.18 9.16 10.54
CA VAL A 372 -18.83 8.05 11.26
C VAL A 372 -17.99 7.51 12.42
N MET A 373 -16.65 7.52 12.32
CA MET A 373 -15.78 6.96 13.35
C MET A 373 -15.98 7.60 14.75
N PRO A 374 -16.22 8.92 14.87
CA PRO A 374 -16.48 9.56 16.17
C PRO A 374 -17.83 9.20 16.82
N TRP A 375 -18.76 8.57 16.11
CA TRP A 375 -20.10 8.31 16.65
C TRP A 375 -20.07 7.34 17.84
N ALA A 376 -20.89 7.60 18.86
CA ALA A 376 -21.04 6.72 20.03
C ALA A 376 -22.04 5.57 19.76
N ILE A 377 -21.77 4.77 18.74
CA ILE A 377 -22.57 3.58 18.36
C ILE A 377 -21.67 2.34 18.25
N HIS A 378 -22.29 1.16 18.16
CA HIS A 378 -21.57 -0.12 18.02
C HIS A 378 -20.67 -0.15 16.77
N ASP A 379 -19.43 -0.65 16.90
CA ASP A 379 -18.42 -0.61 15.83
C ASP A 379 -18.83 -1.38 14.56
N ALA A 380 -19.57 -2.50 14.71
CA ALA A 380 -20.14 -3.21 13.57
C ALA A 380 -21.17 -2.36 12.79
N ALA A 381 -21.93 -1.50 13.48
CA ALA A 381 -22.86 -0.58 12.83
C ALA A 381 -22.10 0.55 12.11
N LYS A 382 -21.02 1.09 12.70
CA LYS A 382 -20.12 2.03 12.01
C LYS A 382 -19.59 1.44 10.72
N TRP A 383 -19.05 0.22 10.78
CA TRP A 383 -18.54 -0.49 9.59
C TRP A 383 -19.63 -0.69 8.53
N LEU A 384 -20.82 -1.15 8.91
CA LEU A 384 -21.92 -1.38 7.98
C LEU A 384 -22.36 -0.09 7.29
N ILE A 385 -22.47 1.02 8.06
CA ILE A 385 -22.82 2.34 7.52
C ILE A 385 -21.76 2.81 6.53
N VAL A 386 -20.48 2.78 6.90
CA VAL A 386 -19.37 3.16 6.01
C VAL A 386 -19.38 2.32 4.74
N PHE A 387 -19.48 0.99 4.87
CA PHE A 387 -19.49 0.08 3.72
C PHE A 387 -20.66 0.35 2.77
N VAL A 388 -21.89 0.42 3.29
CA VAL A 388 -23.11 0.58 2.47
C VAL A 388 -23.19 1.98 1.86
N VAL A 389 -22.98 3.03 2.65
CA VAL A 389 -23.04 4.42 2.18
C VAL A 389 -21.96 4.66 1.13
N SER A 390 -20.71 4.23 1.38
CA SER A 390 -19.65 4.40 0.38
C SER A 390 -19.95 3.64 -0.91
N PHE A 391 -20.51 2.42 -0.84
CA PHE A 391 -20.91 1.67 -2.03
C PHE A 391 -21.97 2.42 -2.84
N ILE A 392 -23.02 2.93 -2.17
CA ILE A 392 -24.09 3.71 -2.82
C ILE A 392 -23.53 4.98 -3.46
N VAL A 393 -22.67 5.72 -2.74
CA VAL A 393 -22.06 6.96 -3.25
C VAL A 393 -21.22 6.67 -4.49
N ILE A 394 -20.36 5.64 -4.47
CA ILE A 394 -19.51 5.29 -5.62
C ILE A 394 -20.37 4.93 -6.84
N ILE A 395 -21.40 4.09 -6.66
CA ILE A 395 -22.29 3.69 -7.76
C ILE A 395 -23.08 4.89 -8.29
N THR A 396 -23.55 5.79 -7.42
CA THR A 396 -24.26 7.00 -7.80
C THR A 396 -23.37 7.94 -8.61
N VAL A 397 -22.15 8.21 -8.12
CA VAL A 397 -21.16 9.05 -8.82
C VAL A 397 -20.81 8.44 -10.19
N TYR A 398 -20.59 7.12 -10.23
CA TYR A 398 -20.29 6.42 -11.47
C TYR A 398 -21.44 6.52 -12.49
N THR A 399 -22.67 6.22 -12.07
CA THR A 399 -23.82 6.14 -12.98
C THR A 399 -24.32 7.52 -13.44
N LEU A 400 -24.33 8.51 -12.56
CA LEU A 400 -24.85 9.84 -12.86
C LEU A 400 -23.83 10.75 -13.53
N PHE A 401 -22.55 10.61 -13.21
CA PHE A 401 -21.50 11.53 -13.70
C PHE A 401 -20.49 10.79 -14.59
N ILE A 402 -19.73 9.85 -14.05
CA ILE A 402 -18.55 9.30 -14.75
C ILE A 402 -18.94 8.60 -16.05
N ARG A 403 -20.01 7.80 -16.03
CA ARG A 403 -20.45 7.04 -17.21
C ARG A 403 -21.01 7.94 -18.32
N LYS A 404 -21.60 9.09 -17.97
CA LYS A 404 -22.32 9.98 -18.90
C LYS A 404 -21.42 10.98 -19.62
N PHE A 405 -20.40 11.51 -18.94
CA PHE A 405 -19.54 12.56 -19.48
C PHE A 405 -18.23 12.00 -20.04
N ASP A 406 -17.98 12.17 -21.34
CA ASP A 406 -16.76 11.66 -22.00
C ASP A 406 -15.46 12.18 -21.36
N LEU A 407 -15.44 13.42 -20.85
CA LEU A 407 -14.30 13.93 -20.08
C LEU A 407 -14.05 13.07 -18.84
N MET A 408 -15.09 12.77 -18.06
CA MET A 408 -14.93 11.92 -16.87
C MET A 408 -14.54 10.50 -17.25
N ARG A 409 -15.11 9.94 -18.32
CA ARG A 409 -14.69 8.63 -18.86
C ARG A 409 -13.18 8.63 -19.15
N PHE A 410 -12.67 9.68 -19.80
CA PHE A 410 -11.25 9.84 -20.07
C PHE A 410 -10.40 9.94 -18.80
N LEU A 411 -10.77 10.82 -17.86
CA LEU A 411 -10.03 11.01 -16.60
C LEU A 411 -10.00 9.75 -15.73
N PHE A 412 -11.02 8.89 -15.84
CA PHE A 412 -11.09 7.59 -15.15
C PHE A 412 -10.60 6.41 -16.00
N GLY A 413 -9.93 6.65 -17.14
CA GLY A 413 -9.28 5.61 -17.94
C GLY A 413 -10.25 4.70 -18.71
N MET A 414 -11.49 5.14 -18.88
CA MET A 414 -12.53 4.46 -19.66
C MET A 414 -12.44 4.85 -21.14
N LYS A 415 -13.07 4.03 -21.99
CA LYS A 415 -13.18 4.33 -23.43
C LYS A 415 -14.11 5.52 -23.66
N THR A 416 -13.68 6.49 -24.46
CA THR A 416 -14.48 7.66 -24.87
C THR A 416 -15.21 7.43 -26.19
N THR A 417 -16.27 8.20 -26.45
CA THR A 417 -17.01 8.14 -27.73
C THR A 417 -16.60 9.23 -28.72
N ARG A 418 -16.16 10.39 -28.23
CA ARG A 418 -15.74 11.54 -29.04
C ARG A 418 -14.29 11.45 -29.53
N SER A 419 -14.07 11.87 -30.77
CA SER A 419 -12.75 11.92 -31.44
C SER A 419 -11.81 12.99 -30.90
N VAL A 420 -12.29 13.99 -30.16
CA VAL A 420 -11.45 15.04 -29.54
C VAL A 420 -10.39 14.44 -28.63
N PHE A 421 -10.70 13.33 -27.95
CA PHE A 421 -9.74 12.63 -27.09
C PHE A 421 -8.69 11.82 -27.88
N ASP A 422 -8.87 11.65 -29.20
CA ASP A 422 -7.87 11.00 -30.04
C ASP A 422 -6.61 11.85 -30.22
N VAL A 423 -6.65 13.15 -29.89
CA VAL A 423 -5.46 14.01 -29.81
C VAL A 423 -4.42 13.42 -28.84
N PHE A 424 -4.86 12.80 -27.75
CA PHE A 424 -3.98 12.11 -26.80
C PHE A 424 -3.39 10.80 -27.33
N ARG A 425 -3.78 10.35 -28.55
CA ARG A 425 -3.05 9.28 -29.26
C ARG A 425 -1.74 9.76 -29.87
N ASN A 426 -1.52 11.07 -29.93
CA ASN A 426 -0.26 11.64 -30.36
C ASN A 426 0.76 11.58 -29.20
N GLY A 427 1.84 10.83 -29.39
CA GLY A 427 2.88 10.66 -28.36
C GLY A 427 3.52 11.97 -27.92
N LYS A 428 3.56 13.00 -28.79
CA LYS A 428 4.08 14.33 -28.41
C LYS A 428 3.17 15.03 -27.40
N VAL A 429 1.86 14.88 -27.52
CA VAL A 429 0.88 15.46 -26.59
C VAL A 429 0.98 14.79 -25.21
N LEU A 430 1.31 13.49 -25.17
CA LEU A 430 1.53 12.77 -23.92
C LEU A 430 2.78 13.20 -23.15
N LEU A 431 3.69 13.98 -23.74
CA LEU A 431 4.83 14.54 -23.01
C LEU A 431 4.40 15.58 -21.96
N ILE A 432 3.36 16.35 -22.27
CA ILE A 432 2.84 17.40 -21.38
C ILE A 432 2.49 16.85 -19.99
N PRO A 433 1.64 15.80 -19.86
CA PRO A 433 1.31 15.25 -18.55
C PRO A 433 2.50 14.59 -17.84
N HIS A 434 3.52 14.09 -18.55
CA HIS A 434 4.76 13.61 -17.90
C HIS A 434 5.55 14.74 -17.28
N VAL A 435 5.79 15.81 -18.06
CA VAL A 435 6.53 16.98 -17.59
C VAL A 435 5.80 17.61 -16.42
N LEU A 436 4.48 17.72 -16.48
CA LEU A 436 3.67 18.21 -15.36
C LEU A 436 3.81 17.30 -14.13
N TYR A 437 3.71 15.98 -14.29
CA TYR A 437 3.85 15.05 -13.17
C TYR A 437 5.20 15.14 -12.48
N ILE A 438 6.29 15.10 -13.25
CA ILE A 438 7.66 15.21 -12.75
C ILE A 438 7.86 16.60 -12.12
N GLY A 439 7.33 17.65 -12.75
CA GLY A 439 7.38 19.02 -12.25
C GLY A 439 6.68 19.17 -10.90
N LEU A 440 5.53 18.53 -10.69
CA LEU A 440 4.83 18.54 -9.40
C LEU A 440 5.59 17.77 -8.31
N ILE A 441 6.20 16.63 -8.65
CA ILE A 441 7.07 15.89 -7.72
C ILE A 441 8.26 16.75 -7.31
N PHE A 442 8.92 17.37 -8.29
CA PHE A 442 10.07 18.23 -8.06
C PHE A 442 9.70 19.46 -7.23
N LEU A 443 8.58 20.12 -7.56
CA LEU A 443 8.02 21.23 -6.77
C LEU A 443 7.80 20.81 -5.32
N ALA A 444 7.14 19.67 -5.10
CA ALA A 444 6.89 19.18 -3.75
C ALA A 444 8.18 18.83 -2.99
N ALA A 445 9.16 18.23 -3.67
CA ALA A 445 10.47 17.93 -3.09
C ALA A 445 11.25 19.21 -2.74
N MET A 446 11.18 20.25 -3.58
CA MET A 446 11.82 21.55 -3.29
C MET A 446 11.13 22.31 -2.16
N ASN A 447 9.80 22.21 -2.09
CA ASN A 447 9.00 22.79 -1.01
C ASN A 447 9.12 22.00 0.30
N SER A 448 9.80 20.85 0.29
CA SER A 448 10.12 20.07 1.48
C SER A 448 11.02 20.91 2.39
N SER A 449 10.40 21.78 3.16
CA SER A 449 10.99 22.28 4.37
C SER A 449 11.10 21.06 5.27
N GLY A 450 12.31 20.54 5.49
CA GLY A 450 12.59 19.56 6.55
C GLY A 450 12.42 20.19 7.95
N TYR A 451 11.40 21.03 8.09
CA TYR A 451 11.15 21.95 9.18
C TYR A 451 9.63 22.07 9.24
N THR A 452 9.01 21.31 10.13
CA THR A 452 7.62 21.58 10.46
C THR A 452 7.64 22.88 11.26
N PRO A 453 7.10 24.02 10.76
CA PRO A 453 7.30 25.29 11.43
C PRO A 453 6.78 25.21 12.86
N ALA A 454 7.63 25.62 13.80
CA ALA A 454 7.36 25.53 15.23
C ALA A 454 6.03 26.22 15.56
N MET A 455 5.28 25.62 16.48
CA MET A 455 3.97 26.11 16.91
C MET A 455 4.13 26.91 18.20
N SER A 456 3.34 27.99 18.35
CA SER A 456 3.27 28.71 19.61
C SER A 456 2.93 27.76 20.75
N MET A 457 3.76 27.80 21.80
CA MET A 457 3.58 26.95 22.98
C MET A 457 2.21 27.20 23.61
N THR A 458 1.38 26.16 23.66
CA THR A 458 0.03 26.21 24.20
C THR A 458 -0.09 25.20 25.33
N TYR A 459 0.05 25.66 26.58
CA TYR A 459 -0.05 24.83 27.78
C TYR A 459 -1.38 25.03 28.48
N ASP A 460 -2.08 23.93 28.74
CA ASP A 460 -3.32 23.91 29.52
C ASP A 460 -3.14 23.03 30.75
N SER A 461 -3.00 23.66 31.92
CA SER A 461 -2.82 22.97 33.21
C SER A 461 -3.95 22.02 33.59
N ALA A 462 -5.14 22.15 32.98
CA ALA A 462 -6.27 21.27 33.27
C ALA A 462 -6.20 19.94 32.49
N THR A 463 -5.51 19.92 31.35
CA THR A 463 -5.48 18.76 30.44
C THR A 463 -4.09 18.19 30.19
N ASP A 464 -3.07 19.01 30.32
CA ASP A 464 -1.68 18.65 30.06
C ASP A 464 -0.98 18.20 31.35
N ILE A 465 -0.03 17.30 31.20
CA ILE A 465 0.77 16.77 32.30
C ILE A 465 2.20 17.25 32.15
N LEU A 466 2.76 17.81 33.21
CA LEU A 466 4.15 18.25 33.28
C LEU A 466 4.89 17.43 34.35
N LEU A 467 5.97 16.77 33.94
CA LEU A 467 6.82 15.97 34.81
C LEU A 467 8.24 16.56 34.81
N ASN A 468 8.91 16.46 35.95
CA ASN A 468 10.29 16.92 36.12
C ASN A 468 11.03 16.03 37.14
N ALA A 469 12.20 16.45 37.60
CA ALA A 469 13.00 15.71 38.57
C ALA A 469 12.27 15.41 39.90
N GLU A 470 11.23 16.17 40.27
CA GLU A 470 10.43 15.95 41.48
C GLU A 470 9.36 14.87 41.30
N SER A 471 9.00 14.57 40.05
CA SER A 471 8.04 13.51 39.70
C SER A 471 8.64 12.09 39.78
N ILE A 472 9.94 11.98 40.08
CA ILE A 472 10.64 10.69 40.13
C ILE A 472 10.13 9.85 41.29
N THR A 473 9.56 8.69 40.96
CA THR A 473 9.13 7.67 41.92
C THR A 473 10.10 6.50 42.03
N GLY A 474 10.95 6.31 41.02
CA GLY A 474 11.97 5.27 41.00
C GLY A 474 13.11 5.64 40.06
N LYS A 475 14.34 5.27 40.40
CA LYS A 475 15.50 5.41 39.50
C LYS A 475 16.57 4.39 39.83
N SER A 476 17.42 4.06 38.88
CA SER A 476 18.58 3.21 39.13
C SER A 476 19.60 3.89 40.06
N SER A 477 20.39 3.06 40.78
CA SER A 477 21.50 3.52 41.62
C SER A 477 22.75 3.87 40.81
N THR A 478 22.83 3.41 39.56
CA THR A 478 23.95 3.64 38.63
C THR A 478 23.46 4.22 37.32
N GLY A 479 24.34 4.93 36.61
CA GLY A 479 24.10 5.50 35.27
C GLY A 479 23.16 6.70 35.17
N VAL A 480 22.43 7.03 36.25
CA VAL A 480 21.56 8.22 36.33
C VAL A 480 21.65 8.92 37.69
N ARG A 481 21.61 10.25 37.68
CA ARG A 481 21.57 11.08 38.88
C ARG A 481 20.73 12.34 38.66
N VAL A 482 20.25 12.93 39.75
CA VAL A 482 19.66 14.27 39.71
C VAL A 482 20.76 15.24 40.13
N ILE A 483 20.99 16.28 39.34
CA ILE A 483 22.02 17.30 39.56
C ILE A 483 21.38 18.67 39.72
N ASN A 484 22.12 19.60 40.34
CA ASN A 484 21.77 21.01 40.31
C ASN A 484 22.19 21.60 38.96
N ASP A 485 21.27 22.26 38.26
CA ASP A 485 21.51 22.92 36.98
C ASP A 485 20.65 24.18 36.91
N GLU A 486 21.26 25.35 37.08
CA GLU A 486 20.53 26.64 37.13
C GLU A 486 19.79 26.97 35.82
N ALA A 487 20.13 26.32 34.70
CA ALA A 487 19.45 26.50 33.42
C ALA A 487 18.19 25.62 33.24
N SER A 488 17.88 24.77 34.22
CA SER A 488 16.66 23.95 34.27
C SER A 488 15.50 24.69 34.95
N SER A 489 14.27 24.24 34.70
CA SER A 489 13.03 24.89 35.16
C SER A 489 12.93 25.10 36.67
N ASN A 490 13.39 24.12 37.46
CA ASN A 490 13.35 24.15 38.92
C ASN A 490 14.75 24.03 39.57
N GLY A 491 15.80 24.34 38.81
CA GLY A 491 17.19 24.24 39.26
C GLY A 491 17.72 22.81 39.40
N ARG A 492 16.95 21.79 39.00
CA ARG A 492 17.34 20.38 39.00
C ARG A 492 17.14 19.73 37.64
N ALA A 493 18.11 18.92 37.21
CA ALA A 493 18.02 18.14 35.98
C ALA A 493 18.36 16.67 36.21
N ILE A 494 17.77 15.81 35.40
CA ILE A 494 18.04 14.37 35.36
C ILE A 494 19.18 14.14 34.39
N GLU A 495 20.33 13.68 34.87
CA GLU A 495 21.49 13.39 34.05
C GLU A 495 21.67 11.87 33.89
N PHE A 496 21.56 11.40 32.65
CA PHE A 496 22.03 10.08 32.27
C PHE A 496 23.49 10.19 31.82
N PHE A 497 24.40 9.51 32.51
CA PHE A 497 25.85 9.62 32.26
C PHE A 497 26.49 8.29 31.85
N SER A 498 25.79 7.15 31.95
CA SER A 498 26.24 5.86 31.42
C SER A 498 25.09 4.87 31.26
N GLY A 499 25.37 3.69 30.71
CA GLY A 499 24.40 2.59 30.57
C GLY A 499 23.49 2.70 29.34
N ALA A 500 23.90 3.50 28.34
CA ALA A 500 23.20 3.64 27.08
C ALA A 500 23.05 2.31 26.32
N ASN A 501 21.86 2.07 25.74
CA ASN A 501 21.60 0.89 24.92
C ASN A 501 20.82 1.23 23.64
N GLN A 502 21.22 0.62 22.51
CA GLN A 502 20.57 0.84 21.21
C GLN A 502 19.15 0.27 21.14
N LYS A 503 18.68 -0.45 22.16
CA LYS A 503 17.30 -0.94 22.29
C LYS A 503 16.83 -0.77 23.73
N ALA A 504 15.52 -0.57 23.90
CA ALA A 504 14.90 -0.61 25.22
C ALA A 504 15.06 -2.01 25.84
N GLU A 505 15.49 -2.05 27.09
CA GLU A 505 15.66 -3.28 27.84
C GLU A 505 14.36 -3.64 28.57
N SER A 506 14.05 -4.94 28.61
CA SER A 506 12.91 -5.46 29.38
C SER A 506 13.10 -5.33 30.89
N ARG A 507 14.35 -5.20 31.35
CA ARG A 507 14.75 -5.01 32.75
C ARG A 507 15.96 -4.08 32.76
N PRO A 508 15.76 -2.77 32.58
CA PRO A 508 16.86 -1.85 32.37
C PRO A 508 17.76 -1.77 33.60
N LYS A 509 19.07 -1.79 33.37
CA LYS A 509 20.04 -1.51 34.45
C LYS A 509 20.06 -0.04 34.84
N VAL A 510 19.74 0.85 33.89
CA VAL A 510 19.71 2.30 34.07
C VAL A 510 18.36 2.84 33.63
N TYR A 511 17.63 3.47 34.54
CA TYR A 511 16.29 4.00 34.26
C TYR A 511 15.84 5.09 35.24
N VAL A 512 14.81 5.82 34.84
CA VAL A 512 13.99 6.69 35.71
C VAL A 512 12.52 6.38 35.48
N GLU A 513 11.76 6.28 36.55
CA GLU A 513 10.31 6.06 36.57
C GLU A 513 9.60 7.22 37.27
N MET A 514 8.53 7.70 36.66
CA MET A 514 7.67 8.73 37.20
C MET A 514 6.21 8.27 37.15
N ARG A 515 5.45 8.62 38.18
CA ARG A 515 4.00 8.35 38.25
C ARG A 515 3.23 9.64 38.06
N PHE A 516 2.12 9.55 37.34
CA PHE A 516 1.23 10.67 37.09
C PHE A 516 -0.20 10.20 36.88
N ALA A 517 -1.18 11.08 37.07
CA ALA A 517 -2.58 10.80 36.83
C ALA A 517 -3.08 11.55 35.59
N ALA A 518 -3.79 10.88 34.69
CA ALA A 518 -4.31 11.47 33.47
C ALA A 518 -5.60 10.77 33.00
N PRO A 519 -6.50 11.46 32.28
CA PRO A 519 -7.57 10.80 31.55
C PRO A 519 -7.04 9.97 30.38
N ALA A 520 -7.75 8.90 30.03
CA ALA A 520 -7.46 8.09 28.85
C ALA A 520 -7.42 8.95 27.58
N GLY A 521 -6.60 8.54 26.62
CA GLY A 521 -6.51 9.19 25.32
C GLY A 521 -5.07 9.36 24.84
N ARG A 522 -4.94 10.01 23.69
CA ARG A 522 -3.66 10.27 23.02
C ARG A 522 -3.05 11.58 23.50
N TYR A 523 -1.77 11.55 23.85
CA TYR A 523 -0.96 12.68 24.25
C TYR A 523 0.26 12.80 23.35
N ILE A 524 0.65 14.02 23.00
CA ILE A 524 1.94 14.31 22.37
C ILE A 524 2.94 14.62 23.47
N VAL A 525 4.04 13.88 23.49
CA VAL A 525 5.10 14.00 24.49
C VAL A 525 6.23 14.84 23.92
N TRP A 526 6.57 15.91 24.64
CA TRP A 526 7.73 16.76 24.38
C TRP A 526 8.68 16.67 25.57
N MET A 527 9.99 16.53 25.32
CA MET A 527 11.01 16.55 26.35
C MET A 527 11.94 17.74 26.19
N ARG A 528 12.06 18.53 27.26
CA ARG A 528 13.05 19.59 27.37
C ARG A 528 14.35 19.00 27.91
N GLY A 529 15.40 19.06 27.13
CA GLY A 529 16.70 18.49 27.48
C GLY A 529 17.85 19.15 26.73
N LYS A 530 19.07 18.72 27.02
CA LYS A 530 20.30 19.15 26.36
C LYS A 530 21.38 18.08 26.41
N THR A 531 22.34 18.19 25.50
CA THR A 531 23.66 17.55 25.61
C THR A 531 24.74 18.62 25.64
N ASP A 532 25.74 18.46 26.50
CA ASP A 532 26.90 19.37 26.54
C ASP A 532 27.97 18.93 25.50
N GLU A 533 27.81 17.73 24.91
CA GLU A 533 28.72 17.22 23.89
C GLU A 533 28.23 17.57 22.47
N ASN A 534 29.15 18.03 21.63
CA ASN A 534 28.89 18.35 20.23
C ASN A 534 28.85 17.07 19.37
N ASN A 535 27.97 16.15 19.71
CA ASN A 535 27.91 14.79 19.14
C ASN A 535 26.47 14.24 19.17
N GLY A 536 25.86 14.03 18.00
CA GLY A 536 24.51 13.46 17.83
C GLY A 536 24.35 11.98 18.23
N TYR A 537 25.36 11.41 18.90
CA TYR A 537 25.29 10.09 19.51
C TYR A 537 25.13 10.12 21.04
N THR A 538 24.74 11.25 21.63
CA THR A 538 24.82 11.45 23.10
C THR A 538 23.48 11.74 23.78
N ASP A 539 22.40 11.94 23.01
CA ASP A 539 21.32 12.81 23.45
C ASP A 539 19.91 12.27 23.14
N SER A 540 19.74 10.95 23.16
CA SER A 540 18.43 10.31 23.05
C SER A 540 18.14 9.28 24.15
N VAL A 541 16.84 9.04 24.35
CA VAL A 541 16.30 8.10 25.31
C VAL A 541 15.23 7.20 24.69
N TRP A 542 14.97 6.08 25.37
CA TRP A 542 13.79 5.26 25.18
C TRP A 542 12.75 5.62 26.23
N VAL A 543 11.50 5.79 25.80
CA VAL A 543 10.35 6.07 26.67
C VAL A 543 9.34 4.94 26.53
N GLN A 544 8.85 4.44 27.67
CA GLN A 544 7.81 3.41 27.75
C GLN A 544 6.74 3.85 28.74
N VAL A 545 5.48 3.63 28.43
CA VAL A 545 4.35 3.96 29.31
C VAL A 545 3.49 2.74 29.58
N ASP A 546 3.13 2.54 30.85
CA ASP A 546 2.27 1.47 31.35
C ASP A 546 2.63 0.06 30.83
N ASP A 547 1.78 -0.51 29.96
CA ASP A 547 1.90 -1.87 29.45
C ASP A 547 3.07 -2.06 28.49
N GLN A 548 3.69 -0.96 28.07
CA GLN A 548 4.92 -0.97 27.27
C GLN A 548 6.15 -1.27 28.13
N ILE A 549 6.11 -0.96 29.44
CA ILE A 549 7.25 -1.08 30.35
C ILE A 549 7.68 -2.55 30.43
N GLY A 550 8.96 -2.79 30.16
CA GLY A 550 9.54 -4.14 30.19
C GLY A 550 9.40 -4.92 28.87
N THR A 551 8.86 -4.31 27.82
CA THR A 551 8.90 -4.86 26.46
C THR A 551 10.17 -4.39 25.71
N GLN A 552 10.63 -5.15 24.72
CA GLN A 552 11.75 -4.73 23.85
C GLN A 552 11.30 -4.11 22.52
N THR A 553 10.00 -4.18 22.22
CA THR A 553 9.43 -3.80 20.92
C THR A 553 8.46 -2.64 21.00
N GLN A 554 8.04 -2.23 22.20
CA GLN A 554 7.13 -1.10 22.41
C GLN A 554 7.87 -0.05 23.25
N SER A 555 8.44 0.93 22.57
CA SER A 555 9.13 2.07 23.17
C SER A 555 9.19 3.20 22.14
N ALA A 556 9.02 4.44 22.59
CA ALA A 556 9.28 5.61 21.76
C ALA A 556 10.74 6.03 21.89
N ARG A 557 11.39 6.33 20.76
CA ARG A 557 12.66 7.07 20.76
C ARG A 557 12.34 8.53 20.96
N MET A 558 13.08 9.21 21.82
CA MET A 558 12.90 10.64 22.05
C MET A 558 14.23 11.34 22.34
N GLY A 559 14.24 12.67 22.27
CA GLY A 559 15.44 13.51 22.37
C GLY A 559 16.00 13.81 20.99
N ASN A 560 17.30 13.54 20.80
CA ASN A 560 18.11 14.06 19.69
C ASN A 560 18.09 15.60 19.67
N TRP A 561 18.25 16.21 20.86
CA TRP A 561 18.25 17.66 21.03
C TRP A 561 19.31 18.37 20.18
N PHE A 562 20.47 17.76 19.93
CA PHE A 562 21.54 18.33 19.14
C PHE A 562 21.17 18.54 17.66
N ASP A 563 20.22 17.75 17.14
CA ASP A 563 19.73 17.88 15.77
C ASP A 563 18.82 19.11 15.60
N VAL A 564 18.26 19.63 16.71
CA VAL A 564 17.30 20.76 16.71
C VAL A 564 17.78 21.98 17.50
N HIS A 565 18.72 21.81 18.43
CA HIS A 565 19.26 22.86 19.31
C HIS A 565 20.80 22.74 19.41
N PRO A 566 21.53 23.85 19.59
CA PRO A 566 22.98 23.80 19.82
C PRO A 566 23.35 23.04 21.10
N ALA A 567 24.54 22.42 21.12
CA ALA A 567 25.09 21.81 22.33
C ALA A 567 25.17 22.83 23.49
N GLY A 568 24.87 22.37 24.70
CA GLY A 568 24.81 23.15 25.93
C GLY A 568 23.50 23.93 26.14
N VAL A 569 22.58 23.94 25.16
CA VAL A 569 21.32 24.68 25.23
C VAL A 569 20.16 23.73 25.52
N TYR A 570 19.36 24.02 26.55
CA TYR A 570 18.09 23.32 26.76
C TYR A 570 17.08 23.70 25.69
N GLY A 571 16.41 22.70 25.11
CA GLY A 571 15.31 22.91 24.19
C GLY A 571 14.35 21.73 24.17
N TRP A 572 13.17 21.94 23.60
CA TRP A 572 12.15 20.89 23.45
C TRP A 572 12.45 20.01 22.24
N ALA A 573 12.27 18.71 22.41
CA ALA A 573 12.33 17.74 21.32
C ALA A 573 11.31 16.62 21.56
N GLY A 574 10.75 16.08 20.48
CA GLY A 574 10.03 14.81 20.48
C GLY A 574 11.04 13.72 20.18
N ASP A 575 11.04 13.24 18.94
CA ASP A 575 12.21 12.63 18.29
C ASP A 575 12.71 13.66 17.27
N THR A 576 13.74 14.43 17.59
CA THR A 576 14.02 15.72 16.92
C THR A 576 12.82 16.69 17.03
N ASP A 577 12.38 17.29 15.93
CA ASP A 577 11.19 18.13 15.81
C ASP A 577 9.90 17.32 15.57
N ASP A 578 9.99 16.01 15.37
CA ASP A 578 8.83 15.17 15.13
C ASP A 578 8.04 14.91 16.43
N PRO A 579 6.71 15.11 16.43
CA PRO A 579 5.87 14.88 17.60
C PRO A 579 5.77 13.38 17.90
N VAL A 580 6.07 13.01 19.15
CA VAL A 580 5.95 11.62 19.61
C VAL A 580 4.65 11.46 20.37
N ALA A 581 3.79 10.54 19.93
CA ALA A 581 2.51 10.29 20.59
C ALA A 581 2.57 9.07 21.52
N VAL A 582 1.96 9.20 22.69
CA VAL A 582 1.69 8.11 23.64
C VAL A 582 0.17 7.98 23.80
N GLU A 583 -0.32 6.74 23.84
CA GLU A 583 -1.73 6.43 24.07
C GLU A 583 -1.93 5.87 25.48
N LEU A 584 -2.68 6.57 26.31
CA LEU A 584 -3.09 6.14 27.65
C LEU A 584 -4.41 5.38 27.54
N LYS A 585 -4.39 4.08 27.86
CA LYS A 585 -5.51 3.16 27.59
C LYS A 585 -6.64 3.25 28.61
N HIS A 586 -6.37 3.78 29.79
CA HIS A 586 -7.33 3.96 30.88
C HIS A 586 -7.18 5.36 31.47
N SER A 587 -8.16 5.80 32.25
CA SER A 587 -8.06 7.02 33.03
C SER A 587 -7.61 6.69 34.44
N GLY A 588 -6.75 7.50 35.04
CA GLY A 588 -6.26 7.31 36.39
C GLY A 588 -4.74 7.34 36.44
N ASP A 589 -4.14 6.45 37.22
CA ASP A 589 -2.70 6.42 37.43
C ASP A 589 -1.96 5.73 36.27
N HIS A 590 -0.84 6.34 35.90
CA HIS A 590 0.06 5.90 34.84
C HIS A 590 1.51 5.92 35.32
N VAL A 591 2.35 5.14 34.64
CA VAL A 591 3.80 5.12 34.86
C VAL A 591 4.52 5.38 33.54
N ILE A 592 5.46 6.31 33.55
CA ILE A 592 6.42 6.51 32.46
C ILE A 592 7.81 6.05 32.93
N CYS A 593 8.45 5.19 32.12
CA CYS A 593 9.80 4.69 32.32
C CYS A 593 10.71 5.20 31.20
N ILE A 594 11.86 5.74 31.58
CA ILE A 594 12.84 6.34 30.67
C ILE A 594 14.16 5.63 30.84
N GLN A 595 14.74 5.18 29.72
CA GLN A 595 16.02 4.49 29.68
C GLN A 595 16.97 5.25 28.73
N PRO A 596 18.27 5.33 29.03
CA PRO A 596 19.20 6.02 28.14
C PRO A 596 19.41 5.19 26.87
N ARG A 597 19.18 5.81 25.71
CA ARG A 597 19.60 5.24 24.43
C ARG A 597 21.03 5.65 24.10
N GLN A 598 21.38 6.86 24.48
CA GLN A 598 22.67 7.53 24.31
C GLN A 598 23.00 8.33 25.58
N THR A 599 24.27 8.64 25.82
CA THR A 599 24.73 9.41 26.98
C THR A 599 26.05 10.13 26.62
N PRO A 600 26.43 11.21 27.31
CA PRO A 600 25.70 11.87 28.39
C PRO A 600 24.72 12.95 27.90
N HIS A 601 23.60 13.10 28.60
CA HIS A 601 22.64 14.19 28.37
C HIS A 601 21.81 14.46 29.62
N ARG A 602 21.07 15.58 29.61
CA ARG A 602 20.24 16.04 30.71
C ARG A 602 18.80 16.29 30.26
N ILE A 603 17.85 15.96 31.14
CA ILE A 603 16.42 16.19 30.96
C ILE A 603 15.94 17.10 32.09
N ASP A 604 15.21 18.14 31.71
CA ASP A 604 14.59 19.11 32.62
C ASP A 604 13.09 18.79 32.81
N GLN A 605 12.33 18.81 31.72
CA GLN A 605 10.88 18.63 31.74
C GLN A 605 10.41 17.61 30.72
N ILE A 606 9.30 16.94 31.04
CA ILE A 606 8.56 16.06 30.15
C ILE A 606 7.12 16.56 30.15
N TRP A 607 6.63 16.95 28.98
CA TRP A 607 5.33 17.54 28.80
C TRP A 607 4.47 16.64 27.93
N LEU A 608 3.36 16.16 28.49
CA LEU A 608 2.34 15.41 27.76
C LEU A 608 1.21 16.38 27.45
N SER A 609 1.11 16.80 26.18
CA SER A 609 0.11 17.75 25.71
C SER A 609 -1.00 17.10 24.89
N ARG A 610 -2.22 17.61 25.00
CA ARG A 610 -3.32 17.25 24.08
C ARG A 610 -3.41 18.18 22.86
N SER A 611 -2.82 19.37 22.92
CA SER A 611 -2.97 20.43 21.89
C SER A 611 -1.67 20.81 21.18
N GLN A 612 -0.50 20.49 21.75
CA GLN A 612 0.78 20.83 21.15
C GLN A 612 1.23 19.77 20.14
N HIS A 613 0.84 19.94 18.88
CA HIS A 613 1.10 18.97 17.81
C HIS A 613 2.39 19.18 17.01
N ARG A 614 3.13 20.25 17.30
CA ARG A 614 4.43 20.58 16.67
C ARG A 614 5.39 21.11 17.71
N ILE A 615 6.70 21.06 17.41
CA ILE A 615 7.73 21.56 18.32
C ILE A 615 7.40 23.00 18.78
N PRO A 616 7.52 23.31 20.08
CA PRO A 616 7.29 24.66 20.56
C PRO A 616 8.23 25.67 19.90
N ASN A 617 7.73 26.86 19.58
CA ASN A 617 8.53 27.96 19.02
C ASN A 617 9.44 28.67 20.03
N THR A 618 9.63 28.07 21.20
CA THR A 618 10.46 28.57 22.30
C THR A 618 11.25 27.41 22.88
N THR A 619 12.45 27.70 23.39
CA THR A 619 13.28 26.76 24.16
C THR A 619 13.07 26.92 25.67
N GLY A 620 12.29 27.91 26.09
CA GLY A 620 11.97 28.16 27.49
C GLY A 620 11.19 27.01 28.13
N PRO A 621 11.35 26.80 29.45
CA PRO A 621 10.57 25.80 30.17
C PRO A 621 9.10 26.20 30.28
N LEU A 622 8.26 25.22 30.57
CA LEU A 622 6.88 25.46 31.01
C LEU A 622 6.85 25.90 32.48
N PRO A 623 5.92 26.78 32.86
CA PRO A 623 5.83 27.36 34.21
C PRO A 623 5.43 26.36 35.29
#